data_AF-A0A367XQA5-F1
#
_entry.id   AF-A0A367XQA5-F1
#
_cell.length_a   1.000
_cell.length_b   1.000
_cell.length_c   1.000
_cell.angle_alpha   90.00
_cell.angle_beta   90.00
_cell.angle_gamma   90.00
#
_symmetry.space_group_name_H-M   'P 1'
#
loop_
_entity.id
_entity.type
_entity.pdbx_description
1 polymer ?
#
loop_
_entity_poly.entity_id
_entity_poly.type
_entity_poly.pdbx_seq_one_letter_code
_entity_poly.pdbx_strand_id
1 'polypeptide(L)'
;MSIDELSSLDNFIVGRVGCGQVAYNYPVDLSQVYLDAQKQGIPLEKELFGKVIEIGPRVVVTYKDHPNTPAMGFGLNVPATITLEGIKPKDPCPSKTISIS
;
A
#
# COMPACT_ATOMS: atom_id res chain seq x y z
N MET A 1 -14.74 14.76 7.30
CA MET A 1 -14.98 13.31 7.34
C MET A 1 -15.26 12.93 8.77
N SER A 2 -16.41 12.35 9.03
CA SER A 2 -16.72 11.75 10.32
C SER A 2 -16.06 10.38 10.42
N ILE A 3 -15.81 9.90 11.64
CA ILE A 3 -15.20 8.58 11.86
C ILE A 3 -16.06 7.43 11.29
N ASP A 4 -17.37 7.63 11.28
CA ASP A 4 -18.33 6.69 10.70
C ASP A 4 -18.13 6.52 9.18
N GLU A 5 -17.87 7.63 8.47
CA GLU A 5 -17.56 7.61 7.03
C GLU A 5 -16.21 6.95 6.75
N LEU A 6 -15.25 7.10 7.66
CA LEU A 6 -13.93 6.47 7.56
C LEU A 6 -13.97 4.97 7.85
N SER A 7 -15.05 4.46 8.46
CA SER A 7 -15.16 3.04 8.81
C SER A 7 -15.59 2.16 7.64
N SER A 8 -16.26 2.74 6.65
CA SER A 8 -16.69 2.05 5.44
C SER A 8 -16.48 2.94 4.21
N LEU A 9 -15.22 3.05 3.78
CA LEU A 9 -14.90 3.79 2.56
C LEU A 9 -14.98 2.89 1.33
N ASP A 10 -16.01 3.11 0.52
CA ASP A 10 -16.20 2.42 -0.75
C ASP A 10 -15.29 2.99 -1.84
N ASN A 11 -14.90 2.14 -2.81
CA ASN A 11 -14.11 2.54 -3.99
C ASN A 11 -12.85 3.33 -3.63
N PHE A 12 -12.18 2.95 -2.55
CA PHE A 12 -10.98 3.61 -2.10
C PHE A 12 -9.83 3.34 -3.08
N ILE A 13 -9.23 4.40 -3.62
CA ILE A 13 -8.11 4.31 -4.57
C ILE A 13 -6.96 5.14 -4.03
N VAL A 14 -5.78 4.54 -3.96
CA VAL A 14 -4.56 5.17 -3.48
C VAL A 14 -3.44 4.93 -4.48
N GLY A 15 -2.73 5.99 -4.87
CA GLY A 15 -1.74 5.90 -5.93
C GLY A 15 -0.66 6.95 -5.83
N ARG A 16 0.44 6.71 -6.53
CA ARG A 16 1.52 7.67 -6.73
C ARG A 16 1.81 7.79 -8.21
N VAL A 17 1.72 9.02 -8.71
CA VAL A 17 1.98 9.35 -10.12
C VAL A 17 3.38 8.86 -10.51
N GLY A 18 3.46 8.12 -11.62
CA GLY A 18 4.70 7.53 -12.15
C GLY A 18 5.20 6.27 -11.44
N CYS A 19 4.45 5.73 -10.47
CA CYS A 19 4.77 4.44 -9.83
C CYS A 19 3.63 3.43 -9.99
N GLY A 20 2.38 3.86 -9.74
CA GLY A 20 1.22 2.98 -9.80
C GLY A 20 0.09 3.39 -8.86
N GLN A 21 -0.91 2.52 -8.75
CA GLN A 21 -2.08 2.68 -7.88
C GLN A 21 -2.56 1.35 -7.31
N VAL A 22 -3.31 1.43 -6.23
CA VAL A 22 -4.03 0.35 -5.55
C VAL A 22 -5.48 0.77 -5.49
N ALA A 23 -6.36 -0.01 -6.11
CA ALA A 23 -7.80 0.19 -6.09
C ALA A 23 -8.46 -0.90 -5.25
N TYR A 24 -9.10 -0.51 -4.16
CA TYR A 24 -9.77 -1.44 -3.25
C TYR A 24 -11.16 -1.78 -3.78
N ASN A 25 -11.43 -3.08 -3.93
CA ASN A 25 -12.70 -3.59 -4.46
C ASN A 25 -13.79 -3.68 -3.38
N TYR A 26 -13.40 -3.62 -2.11
CA TYR A 26 -14.26 -3.73 -0.94
C TYR A 26 -14.10 -2.51 -0.04
N PRO A 27 -15.11 -2.17 0.76
CA PRO A 27 -15.02 -1.06 1.70
C PRO A 27 -13.85 -1.25 2.66
N VAL A 28 -13.09 -0.18 2.90
CA VAL A 28 -11.95 -0.17 3.81
C VAL A 28 -12.27 0.61 5.08
N ASP A 29 -11.74 0.16 6.21
CA ASP A 29 -11.78 0.90 7.47
C ASP A 29 -10.47 1.69 7.63
N LEU A 30 -10.57 3.03 7.63
CA LEU A 30 -9.47 3.94 7.94
C LEU A 30 -9.61 4.57 9.32
N SER A 31 -10.62 4.20 10.10
CA SER A 31 -10.89 4.72 11.45
C SER A 31 -9.65 4.65 12.34
N GLN A 32 -8.96 3.50 12.33
CA GLN A 32 -7.74 3.30 13.10
C GLN A 32 -6.58 4.21 12.65
N VAL A 33 -6.38 4.34 11.33
CA VAL A 33 -5.34 5.19 10.76
C VAL A 33 -5.61 6.66 11.06
N TYR A 34 -6.88 7.07 11.00
CA TYR A 34 -7.30 8.43 11.36
C TYR A 34 -7.07 8.74 12.83
N LEU A 35 -7.40 7.81 13.74
CA LEU A 35 -7.13 7.98 15.17
C LEU A 35 -5.62 8.09 15.45
N ASP A 36 -4.78 7.32 14.75
CA ASP A 36 -3.33 7.39 14.88
C ASP A 36 -2.78 8.74 14.39
N ALA A 37 -3.25 9.18 13.22
CA ALA A 37 -2.91 10.48 12.65
C ALA A 37 -3.31 11.65 13.57
N GLN A 38 -4.52 11.59 14.14
CA GLN A 38 -5.00 12.59 15.11
C GLN A 38 -4.16 12.62 16.38
N LYS A 39 -3.78 11.45 16.92
CA LYS A 39 -2.90 11.37 18.11
C LYS A 39 -1.53 11.98 17.85
N GLN A 40 -1.01 11.80 16.65
CA GLN A 40 0.28 12.37 16.23
C GLN A 40 0.18 13.83 15.76
N GLY A 41 -1.04 14.38 15.63
CA GLY A 41 -1.27 15.74 15.15
C GLY A 41 -0.88 15.95 13.68
N ILE A 42 -0.84 14.87 12.88
CA ILE A 42 -0.51 14.92 11.46
C ILE A 42 -1.75 14.68 10.59
N PRO A 43 -1.76 15.17 9.33
CA PRO A 43 -2.83 14.85 8.40
C PRO A 43 -2.85 13.34 8.08
N LEU A 44 -4.06 12.79 7.89
CA LEU A 44 -4.30 11.38 7.52
C LEU A 44 -3.45 10.94 6.33
N GLU A 45 -3.24 11.83 5.37
CA GLU A 45 -2.42 11.61 4.17
C GLU A 45 -1.00 11.19 4.54
N LYS A 46 -0.36 11.88 5.49
CA LYS A 46 1.00 11.59 5.91
C LYS A 46 1.11 10.31 6.72
N GLU A 47 0.05 9.95 7.45
CA GLU A 47 0.01 8.69 8.17
C GLU A 47 -0.22 7.51 7.21
N LEU A 48 -1.08 7.70 6.21
CA LEU A 48 -1.39 6.68 5.22
C LEU A 48 -0.21 6.46 4.25
N PHE A 49 0.30 7.54 3.65
CA PHE A 49 1.42 7.49 2.71
C PHE A 49 2.76 7.41 3.44
N GLY A 50 3.45 6.28 3.33
CA GLY A 50 4.80 6.06 3.85
C GLY A 50 4.87 5.23 5.13
N LYS A 51 3.82 5.17 5.94
CA LYS A 51 3.71 4.18 7.04
C LYS A 51 2.81 3.00 6.68
N VAL A 52 1.56 3.28 6.32
CA VAL A 52 0.58 2.22 6.03
C VAL A 52 0.75 1.70 4.62
N ILE A 53 0.92 2.59 3.64
CA ILE A 53 1.07 2.22 2.24
C ILE A 53 2.25 3.00 1.66
N GLU A 54 3.25 2.27 1.17
CA GLU A 54 4.38 2.84 0.46
C GLU A 54 4.38 2.33 -0.97
N ILE A 55 4.14 3.25 -1.91
CA ILE A 55 4.18 2.96 -3.35
C ILE A 55 5.54 3.42 -3.88
N GLY A 56 6.40 2.44 -4.13
CA GLY A 56 7.66 2.60 -4.82
C GLY A 56 7.53 2.36 -6.33
N PRO A 57 8.60 2.60 -7.10
CA PRO A 57 8.57 2.54 -8.56
C PRO A 57 8.29 1.16 -9.16
N ARG A 58 8.47 0.08 -8.38
CA ARG A 58 8.21 -1.31 -8.82
C ARG A 58 7.62 -2.21 -7.75
N VAL A 59 7.23 -1.63 -6.62
CA VAL A 59 6.81 -2.37 -5.44
C VAL A 59 5.80 -1.52 -4.68
N VAL A 60 4.72 -2.15 -4.25
CA VAL A 60 3.83 -1.59 -3.24
C VAL A 60 4.10 -2.36 -1.96
N VAL A 61 4.44 -1.63 -0.91
CA VAL A 61 4.60 -2.19 0.43
C VAL A 61 3.43 -1.70 1.26
N THR A 62 2.53 -2.61 1.59
CA THR A 62 1.53 -2.39 2.63
C THR A 62 2.13 -2.81 3.96
N TYR A 63 2.01 -1.90 4.92
CA TYR A 63 2.40 -2.06 6.30
C TYR A 63 3.86 -2.46 6.55
N LYS A 64 4.75 -1.51 6.28
CA LYS A 64 6.19 -1.76 6.19
C LYS A 64 6.86 -2.13 7.53
N ASP A 65 6.31 -1.70 8.66
CA ASP A 65 7.00 -1.73 9.98
C ASP A 65 6.19 -2.47 11.08
N HIS A 66 5.39 -3.48 10.71
CA HIS A 66 4.42 -4.06 11.63
C HIS A 66 4.97 -4.60 12.97
N PRO A 67 4.21 -4.34 14.05
CA PRO A 67 3.70 -5.47 14.85
C PRO A 67 2.17 -5.67 14.80
N ASN A 68 1.39 -4.72 14.27
CA ASN A 68 -0.09 -4.77 14.28
C ASN A 68 -0.70 -4.89 12.87
N THR A 69 -0.48 -6.01 12.19
CA THR A 69 -1.32 -6.41 11.04
C THR A 69 -2.76 -6.51 11.52
N PRO A 70 -3.70 -5.71 10.99
CA PRO A 70 -5.11 -5.96 11.26
C PRO A 70 -5.49 -7.34 10.70
N ALA A 71 -6.44 -8.00 11.37
CA ALA A 71 -6.94 -9.30 10.94
C ALA A 71 -7.41 -9.25 9.47
N MET A 72 -7.39 -10.39 8.80
CA MET A 72 -7.87 -10.48 7.41
C MET A 72 -9.29 -9.91 7.30
N GLY A 73 -9.51 -9.00 6.36
CA GLY A 73 -10.78 -8.31 6.18
C GLY A 73 -10.96 -7.02 6.99
N PHE A 74 -9.99 -6.64 7.84
CA PHE A 74 -10.03 -5.40 8.60
C PHE A 74 -9.02 -4.38 8.09
N GLY A 75 -9.39 -3.11 8.19
CA GLY A 75 -8.55 -1.99 7.77
C GLY A 75 -8.33 -1.99 6.26
N LEU A 76 -7.05 -2.02 5.86
CA LEU A 76 -6.59 -2.11 4.47
C LEU A 76 -6.21 -3.54 4.06
N ASN A 77 -6.44 -4.54 4.92
CA ASN A 77 -6.17 -5.96 4.64
C ASN A 77 -7.36 -6.64 3.94
N VAL A 78 -7.82 -6.03 2.85
CA VAL A 78 -8.94 -6.49 2.02
C VAL A 78 -8.47 -6.66 0.56
N PRO A 79 -9.19 -7.42 -0.26
CA PRO A 79 -8.84 -7.60 -1.66
C PRO A 79 -8.77 -6.26 -2.43
N ALA A 80 -7.67 -6.07 -3.15
CA ALA A 80 -7.41 -4.88 -3.93
C ALA A 80 -6.73 -5.22 -5.26
N THR A 81 -7.00 -4.39 -6.26
CA THR A 81 -6.35 -4.42 -7.57
C THR A 81 -5.16 -3.47 -7.56
N ILE A 82 -3.95 -4.01 -7.71
CA ILE A 82 -2.71 -3.22 -7.76
C ILE A 82 -2.25 -3.08 -9.21
N THR A 83 -2.01 -1.84 -9.63
CA THR A 83 -1.45 -1.50 -10.94
C THR A 83 -0.10 -0.81 -10.74
N LEU A 84 0.95 -1.32 -11.36
CA LEU A 84 2.29 -0.73 -11.32
C LEU A 84 2.66 -0.23 -12.73
N GLU A 85 3.19 0.97 -12.80
CA GLU A 85 3.62 1.60 -14.06
C GLU A 85 5.12 1.43 -14.28
N GLY A 86 5.57 1.40 -15.53
CA GLY A 86 7.01 1.39 -15.85
C GLY A 86 7.73 0.09 -15.49
N ILE A 87 6.99 -1.00 -15.27
CA ILE A 87 7.58 -2.32 -15.02
C ILE A 87 8.18 -2.84 -16.33
N LYS A 88 9.52 -2.90 -16.33
CA LYS A 88 10.29 -3.56 -17.38
C LYS A 88 11.07 -4.71 -16.75
N PRO A 89 11.11 -5.89 -17.40
CA PRO A 89 11.99 -6.96 -16.97
C PRO A 89 13.42 -6.43 -16.97
N LYS A 90 14.16 -6.71 -15.90
CA LYS A 90 15.60 -6.47 -15.87
C LYS A 90 16.22 -7.49 -16.81
N ASP A 91 17.14 -7.06 -17.68
CA ASP A 91 17.91 -7.98 -18.51
C ASP A 91 18.47 -9.12 -17.66
N PRO A 92 18.34 -10.37 -18.12
CA PRO A 92 18.92 -11.50 -17.41
C PRO A 92 20.41 -11.19 -17.23
N CYS A 93 20.87 -11.16 -15.97
CA CYS A 93 22.29 -11.15 -15.71
C CYS A 93 22.90 -12.32 -16.49
N PRO A 94 23.96 -12.13 -17.29
CA PRO A 94 24.59 -13.25 -17.97
C PRO A 94 25.08 -14.22 -16.90
N SER A 95 24.39 -15.35 -16.76
CA SER A 95 24.86 -16.48 -15.97
C SER A 95 26.23 -16.84 -16.54
N LYS A 96 27.29 -16.66 -15.75
CA LYS A 96 28.62 -17.11 -16.16
C LYS A 96 28.53 -18.61 -16.40
N THR A 97 28.55 -19.02 -17.66
CA THR A 97 28.78 -20.42 -18.03
C THR A 97 30.15 -20.80 -17.49
N ILE A 98 30.18 -21.59 -16.43
CA ILE A 98 31.42 -22.18 -15.93
C ILE A 98 31.74 -23.33 -16.89
N SER A 99 32.58 -23.06 -17.89
CA SER A 99 33.17 -24.12 -18.70
C SER A 99 34.21 -24.84 -17.85
N ILE A 100 33.88 -26.03 -17.37
CA ILE A 100 34.88 -26.96 -16.84
C ILE A 100 35.72 -27.47 -18.01
N SER A 101 37.04 -27.25 -17.94
CA SER A 101 38.04 -27.78 -18.89
C SER A 101 38.69 -29.02 -18.30
#